data_AF-A0A843DAN3-F1
#
_entry.id   AF-A0A843DAN3-F1
#
_cell.length_a   1.000
_cell.length_b   1.000
_cell.length_c   1.000
_cell.angle_alpha   90.00
_cell.angle_beta   90.00
_cell.angle_gamma   90.00
#
_symmetry.space_group_name_H-M   'P 1'
#
loop_
_entity.id
_entity.type
_entity.pdbx_description
1 polymer ?
#
loop_
_entity_poly.entity_id
_entity_poly.type
_entity_poly.pdbx_seq_one_letter_code
_entity_poly.pdbx_strand_id
1 'polypeptide(L)'
;TQGNRCYDEDVNFLTVVANSYYDEFAAALQKDFDAQHEFDKDTATEYEFFETLRRAGIPTEKITKELAKTLKTELKQGLVIKTNGELLPKGDIQKVSFRDAILAEHETAVKEAFVEVMQEKGTRKIIIENGDEAPEENTPHSYMNEEAFKTLLNELTLRLEKRTFYSVDIDSEKFIEDAGIHLNRLLAQKSNIAQNITVGSGIVEMKESGKTVVNTQTTDYVTDKTPLVWQKKSDFQIINYIMTQTRLPRHAIYRILMDITDELREYLRMQDVLDLVSLELKKLLTEFKSQHVTGYHVIDNYLFDEKEIFIPDTIDNETLQYLNLENAVLDGGYKTKAANRRAMYKYYKTDSRGEREFAQQLDEDENVMLFTKLHKGGFVIDTPEGNYSPDWAVIYKHPDETVNLYFIVETKINKERKDLSDVEKTKIRCGEMHFEAVSKSLGKQVGYFYAKNYRDFKTQVEERGNSL
;
A
#
# COMPACT_ATOMS: atom_id res chain seq x y z
N THR A 1 -9.53 13.25 -14.27
CA THR A 1 -10.36 12.42 -15.18
C THR A 1 -9.66 11.15 -15.69
N GLN A 2 -8.65 10.59 -15.00
CA GLN A 2 -8.08 9.29 -15.40
C GLN A 2 -8.89 8.08 -14.91
N GLY A 3 -10.01 8.25 -14.20
CA GLY A 3 -10.89 7.16 -13.79
C GLY A 3 -10.25 6.12 -12.86
N ASN A 4 -9.06 6.41 -12.32
CA ASN A 4 -8.38 5.54 -11.37
C ASN A 4 -9.21 5.46 -10.09
N ARG A 5 -9.45 4.25 -9.59
CA ARG A 5 -10.09 4.03 -8.29
C ARG A 5 -9.21 4.68 -7.22
N CYS A 6 -9.79 5.59 -6.45
CA CYS A 6 -9.18 6.09 -5.22
C CYS A 6 -9.33 4.99 -4.17
N TYR A 7 -8.26 4.60 -3.50
CA TYR A 7 -8.30 3.63 -2.39
C TYR A 7 -8.07 4.31 -1.04
N ASP A 8 -8.02 5.64 -1.04
CA ASP A 8 -7.88 6.44 0.17
C ASP A 8 -9.15 6.35 1.01
N GLU A 9 -9.04 5.77 2.21
CA GLU A 9 -10.16 5.59 3.14
C GLU A 9 -10.73 6.94 3.60
N ASP A 10 -9.88 7.98 3.69
CA ASP A 10 -10.29 9.33 4.12
C ASP A 10 -11.14 10.05 3.06
N VAL A 11 -11.15 9.56 1.82
CA VAL A 11 -11.98 10.07 0.72
C VAL A 11 -13.17 9.14 0.44
N ASN A 12 -13.02 7.85 0.71
CA ASN A 12 -13.99 6.81 0.39
C ASN A 12 -14.98 6.52 1.54
N PHE A 13 -15.62 7.55 2.08
CA PHE A 13 -16.68 7.40 3.08
C PHE A 13 -18.08 7.63 2.48
N LEU A 14 -19.07 6.88 2.95
CA LEU A 14 -20.48 7.02 2.55
C LEU A 14 -21.26 7.66 3.70
N THR A 15 -21.73 8.90 3.51
CA THR A 15 -22.65 9.53 4.46
C THR A 15 -24.06 8.99 4.24
N VAL A 16 -24.64 8.38 5.27
CA VAL A 16 -26.03 7.92 5.27
C VAL A 16 -26.83 8.76 6.26
N VAL A 17 -27.88 9.43 5.77
CA VAL A 17 -28.85 10.12 6.63
C VAL A 17 -30.04 9.20 6.84
N ALA A 18 -30.11 8.58 8.02
CA ALA A 18 -31.17 7.63 8.37
C ALA A 18 -32.24 8.27 9.26
N ASN A 19 -33.48 7.78 9.18
CA ASN A 19 -34.58 8.18 10.07
C ASN A 19 -34.64 7.29 11.33
N SER A 20 -33.49 6.99 11.94
CA SER A 20 -33.35 6.14 13.12
C SER A 20 -32.20 6.65 13.98
N TYR A 21 -32.20 6.30 15.28
CA TYR A 21 -31.07 6.63 16.15
C TYR A 21 -29.80 5.93 15.66
N TYR A 22 -28.65 6.61 15.82
CA TYR A 22 -27.35 6.13 15.39
C TYR A 22 -27.08 4.69 15.87
N ASP A 23 -27.23 4.43 17.17
CA ASP A 23 -26.93 3.12 17.76
C ASP A 23 -27.75 1.99 17.12
N GLU A 24 -29.03 2.25 16.84
CA GLU A 24 -29.93 1.27 16.22
C GLU A 24 -29.54 1.02 14.76
N PHE A 25 -29.24 2.08 14.02
CA PHE A 25 -28.84 1.99 12.61
C PHE A 25 -27.49 1.29 12.46
N ALA A 26 -26.49 1.71 13.24
CA ALA A 26 -25.15 1.16 13.21
C ALA A 26 -25.16 -0.33 13.56
N ALA A 27 -25.90 -0.72 14.61
CA ALA A 27 -26.03 -2.12 15.00
C ALA A 27 -26.74 -2.97 13.93
N ALA A 28 -27.79 -2.44 13.30
CA ALA A 28 -28.50 -3.13 12.23
C ALA A 28 -27.65 -3.29 10.97
N LEU A 29 -26.96 -2.23 10.54
CA LEU A 29 -26.09 -2.26 9.36
C LEU A 29 -24.90 -3.19 9.56
N GLN A 30 -24.26 -3.14 10.73
CA GLN A 30 -23.17 -4.06 11.07
C GLN A 30 -23.65 -5.51 11.02
N LYS A 31 -24.82 -5.80 11.61
CA LYS A 31 -25.41 -7.14 11.62
C LYS A 31 -25.73 -7.64 10.21
N ASP A 32 -26.27 -6.78 9.33
CA ASP A 32 -26.57 -7.13 7.95
C ASP A 32 -25.29 -7.36 7.14
N PHE A 33 -24.26 -6.54 7.35
CA PHE A 33 -22.94 -6.70 6.73
C PHE A 33 -22.29 -8.02 7.13
N ASP A 34 -22.25 -8.31 8.44
CA ASP A 34 -21.73 -9.55 9.01
C ASP A 34 -22.46 -10.78 8.45
N ALA A 35 -23.80 -10.71 8.35
CA ALA A 35 -24.62 -11.79 7.81
C ALA A 35 -24.42 -12.04 6.31
N GLN A 36 -24.22 -10.98 5.50
CA GLN A 36 -23.99 -11.11 4.05
C GLN A 36 -22.58 -11.61 3.71
N HIS A 37 -21.60 -11.32 4.57
CA HIS A 37 -20.20 -11.68 4.34
C HIS A 37 -19.75 -12.94 5.10
N GLU A 38 -20.67 -13.64 5.79
CA GLU A 38 -20.34 -14.74 6.73
C GLU A 38 -19.21 -14.35 7.72
N PHE A 39 -19.14 -13.05 8.04
CA PHE A 39 -18.06 -12.47 8.82
C PHE A 39 -18.54 -12.25 10.24
N ASP A 40 -17.91 -12.92 11.20
CA ASP A 40 -18.14 -12.73 12.62
C ASP A 40 -16.79 -12.50 13.30
N LYS A 41 -16.58 -11.28 13.79
CA LYS A 41 -15.34 -10.85 14.44
C LYS A 41 -15.00 -11.68 15.67
N ASP A 42 -16.02 -12.18 16.36
CA ASP A 42 -15.87 -12.92 17.60
C ASP A 42 -15.76 -14.42 17.34
N THR A 43 -15.91 -14.89 16.09
CA THR A 43 -15.81 -16.32 15.76
C THR A 43 -14.50 -16.68 15.07
N ALA A 44 -13.70 -17.54 15.70
CA ALA A 44 -12.53 -18.16 15.08
C ALA A 44 -12.95 -19.29 14.13
N THR A 45 -12.67 -19.13 12.83
CA THR A 45 -12.88 -20.14 11.79
C THR A 45 -11.62 -20.98 11.58
N GLU A 46 -11.67 -21.96 10.67
CA GLU A 46 -10.48 -22.73 10.31
C GLU A 46 -9.30 -21.84 9.89
N TYR A 47 -9.58 -20.75 9.16
CA TYR A 47 -8.56 -19.81 8.71
C TYR A 47 -7.76 -19.21 9.88
N GLU A 48 -8.43 -18.70 10.91
CA GLU A 48 -7.76 -18.08 12.05
C GLU A 48 -6.91 -19.08 12.85
N PHE A 49 -7.36 -20.35 12.96
CA PHE A 49 -6.54 -21.38 13.59
C PHE A 49 -5.28 -21.70 12.78
N PHE A 50 -5.38 -21.78 11.46
CA PHE A 50 -4.22 -21.99 10.59
C PHE A 50 -3.23 -20.83 10.64
N GLU A 51 -3.74 -19.59 10.60
CA GLU A 51 -2.91 -18.40 10.65
C GLU A 51 -2.22 -18.25 12.01
N THR A 52 -2.91 -18.60 13.11
CA THR A 52 -2.32 -18.66 14.45
C THR A 52 -1.11 -19.60 14.49
N LEU A 53 -1.26 -20.83 13.96
CA LEU A 53 -0.16 -21.82 13.95
C LEU A 53 1.03 -21.33 13.12
N ARG A 54 0.76 -20.66 12.01
CA ARG A 54 1.78 -20.09 11.13
C ARG A 54 2.55 -18.96 11.82
N ARG A 55 1.85 -18.02 12.46
CA ARG A 55 2.45 -16.89 13.19
C ARG A 55 3.20 -17.32 14.44
N ALA A 56 2.77 -18.41 15.08
CA ALA A 56 3.47 -19.03 16.20
C ALA A 56 4.82 -19.67 15.82
N GLY A 57 5.18 -19.68 14.52
CA GLY A 57 6.45 -20.20 14.03
C GLY A 57 6.49 -21.72 13.89
N ILE A 58 5.33 -22.39 13.86
CA ILE A 58 5.27 -23.84 13.64
C ILE A 58 5.67 -24.15 12.18
N PRO A 59 6.57 -25.12 11.92
CA PRO A 59 6.96 -25.47 10.57
C PRO A 59 5.77 -25.85 9.68
N THR A 60 5.72 -25.32 8.46
CA THR A 60 4.59 -25.50 7.52
C THR A 60 4.24 -26.97 7.27
N GLU A 61 5.22 -27.87 7.32
CA GLU A 61 5.05 -29.32 7.16
C GLU A 61 4.25 -29.98 8.30
N LYS A 62 4.22 -29.36 9.48
CA LYS A 62 3.49 -29.82 10.67
C LYS A 62 2.10 -29.17 10.80
N ILE A 63 1.82 -28.12 10.03
CA ILE A 63 0.53 -27.41 10.06
C ILE A 63 -0.48 -28.21 9.23
N THR A 64 -1.31 -29.01 9.91
CA THR A 64 -2.35 -29.84 9.28
C THR A 64 -3.76 -29.43 9.75
N LYS A 65 -4.78 -29.90 9.02
CA LYS A 65 -6.19 -29.72 9.42
C LYS A 65 -6.48 -30.35 10.78
N GLU A 66 -5.82 -31.45 11.08
CA GLU A 66 -5.90 -32.13 12.36
C GLU A 66 -5.34 -31.26 13.49
N LEU A 67 -4.17 -30.62 13.29
CA LEU A 67 -3.57 -29.75 14.29
C LEU A 67 -4.43 -28.51 14.56
N ALA A 68 -4.99 -27.88 13.52
CA ALA A 68 -5.93 -26.77 13.67
C ALA A 68 -7.21 -27.17 14.44
N LYS A 69 -7.72 -28.39 14.18
CA LYS A 69 -8.85 -28.93 14.93
C LYS A 69 -8.51 -29.25 16.39
N THR A 70 -7.28 -29.69 16.65
CA THR A 70 -6.76 -29.89 18.01
C THR A 70 -6.67 -28.57 18.75
N LEU A 71 -6.10 -27.53 18.14
CA LEU A 71 -6.06 -26.16 18.68
C LEU A 71 -7.47 -25.66 19.05
N LYS A 72 -8.44 -25.80 18.14
CA LYS A 72 -9.86 -25.46 18.42
C LYS A 72 -10.39 -26.23 19.63
N THR A 73 -10.09 -27.52 19.72
CA THR A 73 -10.58 -28.38 20.81
C THR A 73 -9.97 -27.98 22.16
N GLU A 74 -8.68 -27.66 22.18
CA GLU A 74 -7.96 -27.28 23.40
C GLU A 74 -8.36 -25.87 23.87
N LEU A 75 -8.55 -24.91 22.94
CA LEU A 75 -9.10 -23.59 23.27
C LEU A 75 -10.54 -23.67 23.81
N LYS A 76 -11.34 -24.60 23.29
CA LYS A 76 -12.68 -24.87 23.81
C LYS A 76 -12.63 -25.46 25.23
N GLN A 77 -11.74 -26.41 25.48
CA GLN A 77 -11.54 -26.99 26.82
C GLN A 77 -11.02 -25.94 27.81
N GLY A 78 -10.18 -25.03 27.34
CA GLY A 78 -9.66 -23.88 28.08
C GLY A 78 -10.67 -22.76 28.32
N LEU A 79 -11.95 -22.93 27.91
CA LEU A 79 -13.01 -21.93 28.03
C LEU A 79 -12.66 -20.58 27.36
N VAL A 80 -11.85 -20.60 26.30
CA VAL A 80 -11.55 -19.43 25.47
C VAL A 80 -12.60 -19.25 24.39
N ILE A 81 -13.07 -20.35 23.80
CA ILE A 81 -14.05 -20.36 22.72
C ILE A 81 -15.23 -21.31 22.96
N LYS A 82 -16.37 -21.03 22.35
CA LYS A 82 -17.56 -21.88 22.29
C LYS A 82 -17.41 -22.97 21.20
N THR A 83 -18.41 -23.86 21.12
CA THR A 83 -18.41 -24.99 20.16
C THR A 83 -18.42 -24.54 18.68
N ASN A 84 -19.08 -23.41 18.39
CA ASN A 84 -19.10 -22.79 17.06
C ASN A 84 -17.75 -22.12 16.70
N GLY A 85 -16.92 -21.77 17.68
CA GLY A 85 -15.68 -21.01 17.49
C GLY A 85 -15.73 -19.58 18.05
N GLU A 86 -16.88 -19.16 18.59
CA GLU A 86 -17.10 -17.82 19.15
C GLU A 86 -16.31 -17.63 20.45
N LEU A 87 -15.62 -16.49 20.61
CA LEU A 87 -14.87 -16.10 21.79
C LEU A 87 -15.81 -15.99 23.00
N LEU A 88 -15.33 -16.43 24.16
CA LEU A 88 -16.05 -16.27 25.42
C LEU A 88 -15.68 -14.92 26.05
N PRO A 89 -16.65 -14.08 26.50
CA PRO A 89 -16.38 -12.75 27.08
C PRO A 89 -15.48 -12.75 28.34
N LYS A 90 -15.29 -13.91 28.99
CA LYS A 90 -14.40 -14.10 30.14
C LYS A 90 -13.29 -15.14 29.86
N GLY A 91 -13.11 -15.50 28.60
CA GLY A 91 -12.08 -16.42 28.17
C GLY A 91 -10.71 -15.79 28.34
N ASP A 92 -9.80 -16.50 28.99
CA ASP A 92 -8.43 -16.04 29.21
C ASP A 92 -7.48 -17.08 28.63
N ILE A 93 -6.99 -16.82 27.43
CA ILE A 93 -6.10 -17.73 26.71
C ILE A 93 -4.78 -17.95 27.46
N GLN A 94 -4.36 -17.02 28.32
CA GLN A 94 -3.12 -17.16 29.08
C GLN A 94 -3.19 -18.31 30.10
N LYS A 95 -4.41 -18.67 30.54
CA LYS A 95 -4.66 -19.77 31.49
C LYS A 95 -4.80 -21.14 30.83
N VAL A 96 -4.77 -21.21 29.49
CA VAL A 96 -4.84 -22.48 28.76
C VAL A 96 -3.49 -23.17 28.80
N SER A 97 -3.46 -24.47 29.05
CA SER A 97 -2.28 -25.30 28.86
C SER A 97 -2.57 -26.31 27.77
N PHE A 98 -1.74 -26.33 26.73
CA PHE A 98 -1.94 -27.22 25.59
C PHE A 98 -1.45 -28.64 25.91
N ARG A 99 -2.18 -29.65 25.43
CA ARG A 99 -1.87 -31.07 25.68
C ARG A 99 -1.15 -31.72 24.51
N ASP A 100 -1.42 -31.24 23.30
CA ASP A 100 -0.67 -31.63 22.11
C ASP A 100 0.80 -31.22 22.22
N ALA A 101 1.70 -32.13 21.85
CA ALA A 101 3.14 -31.91 22.00
C ALA A 101 3.66 -30.73 21.17
N ILE A 102 3.08 -30.47 19.99
CA ILE A 102 3.49 -29.38 19.10
C ILE A 102 2.95 -28.05 19.64
N LEU A 103 1.69 -28.01 20.09
CA LEU A 103 1.09 -26.81 20.67
C LEU A 103 1.74 -26.42 22.01
N ALA A 104 2.13 -27.41 22.82
CA ALA A 104 2.83 -27.19 24.08
C ALA A 104 4.26 -26.67 23.89
N GLU A 105 4.99 -27.17 22.87
CA GLU A 105 6.34 -26.68 22.52
C GLU A 105 6.32 -25.18 22.15
N HIS A 106 5.25 -24.74 21.49
CA HIS A 106 5.07 -23.35 21.03
C HIS A 106 4.05 -22.56 21.88
N GLU A 107 3.79 -22.96 23.12
CA GLU A 107 2.63 -22.48 23.91
C GLU A 107 2.53 -20.94 23.98
N THR A 108 3.59 -20.24 24.38
CA THR A 108 3.58 -18.78 24.48
C THR A 108 3.34 -18.11 23.13
N ALA A 109 4.01 -18.60 22.08
CA ALA A 109 3.89 -18.05 20.73
C ALA A 109 2.49 -18.30 20.13
N VAL A 110 1.88 -19.46 20.40
CA VAL A 110 0.50 -19.77 19.98
C VAL A 110 -0.50 -18.86 20.70
N LYS A 111 -0.31 -18.61 22.00
CA LYS A 111 -1.17 -17.70 22.78
C LYS A 111 -1.13 -16.28 22.23
N GLU A 112 0.07 -15.73 22.02
CA GLU A 112 0.26 -14.39 21.47
C GLU A 112 -0.31 -14.30 20.05
N ALA A 113 0.04 -15.24 19.17
CA ALA A 113 -0.43 -15.27 17.79
C ALA A 113 -1.96 -15.37 17.69
N PHE A 114 -2.62 -16.13 18.56
CA PHE A 114 -4.08 -16.25 18.52
C PHE A 114 -4.77 -14.93 18.88
N VAL A 115 -4.25 -14.24 19.89
CA VAL A 115 -4.76 -12.91 20.28
C VAL A 115 -4.61 -11.93 19.12
N GLU A 116 -3.43 -11.89 18.49
CA GLU A 116 -3.17 -11.02 17.34
C GLU A 116 -4.09 -11.32 16.16
N VAL A 117 -4.25 -12.60 15.80
CA VAL A 117 -5.09 -13.01 14.66
C VAL A 117 -6.56 -12.62 14.90
N MET A 118 -7.05 -12.78 16.12
CA MET A 118 -8.43 -12.37 16.46
C MET A 118 -8.59 -10.85 16.54
N GLN A 119 -7.56 -10.11 17.00
CA GLN A 119 -7.57 -8.65 16.96
C GLN A 119 -7.57 -8.10 15.53
N GLU A 120 -6.72 -8.64 14.64
CA GLU A 120 -6.71 -8.28 13.22
C GLU A 120 -8.01 -8.65 12.50
N LYS A 121 -8.65 -9.76 12.91
CA LYS A 121 -9.99 -10.05 12.42
C LYS A 121 -10.96 -8.95 12.85
N GLY A 122 -10.91 -8.54 14.12
CA GLY A 122 -11.73 -7.46 14.66
C GLY A 122 -11.59 -6.12 13.93
N THR A 123 -10.41 -5.81 13.35
CA THR A 123 -10.19 -4.57 12.59
C THR A 123 -10.80 -4.57 11.20
N ARG A 124 -11.40 -5.68 10.72
CA ARG A 124 -12.06 -5.76 9.39
C ARG A 124 -13.55 -5.38 9.42
N LYS A 125 -14.02 -4.82 10.53
CA LYS A 125 -15.38 -4.27 10.70
C LYS A 125 -15.59 -3.06 9.76
N ILE A 126 -16.83 -2.81 9.35
CA ILE A 126 -17.19 -1.50 8.79
C ILE A 126 -17.17 -0.46 9.90
N ILE A 127 -16.34 0.57 9.75
CA ILE A 127 -16.33 1.70 10.66
C ILE A 127 -17.59 2.52 10.36
N ILE A 128 -18.48 2.64 11.36
CA ILE A 128 -19.67 3.47 11.29
C ILE A 128 -19.45 4.56 12.32
N GLU A 129 -19.48 5.83 11.89
CA GLU A 129 -19.31 6.99 12.76
C GLU A 129 -20.61 7.76 12.88
N ASN A 130 -20.85 8.34 14.06
CA ASN A 130 -22.02 9.18 14.29
C ASN A 130 -21.76 10.60 13.73
N GLY A 131 -22.30 10.89 12.54
CA GLY A 131 -22.14 12.20 11.91
C GLY A 131 -22.82 13.37 12.63
N ASP A 132 -23.66 13.11 13.64
CA ASP A 132 -24.26 14.15 14.48
C ASP A 132 -23.31 14.60 15.61
N GLU A 133 -22.29 13.80 15.93
CA GLU A 133 -21.26 14.13 16.90
C GLU A 133 -20.05 14.76 16.20
N ALA A 134 -19.49 15.81 16.79
CA ALA A 134 -18.24 16.36 16.28
C ALA A 134 -17.12 15.31 16.48
N PRO A 135 -16.35 14.97 15.44
CA PRO A 135 -15.23 14.04 15.59
C PRO A 135 -14.23 14.62 16.59
N GLU A 136 -13.69 13.76 17.46
CA GLU A 136 -12.63 14.18 18.37
C GLU A 136 -11.34 14.41 17.56
N GLU A 137 -11.01 15.69 17.33
CA GLU A 137 -9.88 16.04 16.48
C GLU A 137 -8.53 15.67 17.14
N ASN A 138 -7.73 14.89 16.40
CA ASN A 138 -6.34 14.66 16.74
C ASN A 138 -5.55 15.98 16.62
N THR A 139 -5.23 16.53 17.78
CA THR A 139 -4.65 17.88 17.90
C THR A 139 -3.17 17.81 18.22
N PRO A 140 -2.36 18.80 17.78
CA PRO A 140 -0.99 18.93 18.23
C PRO A 140 -0.89 19.03 19.75
N HIS A 141 0.21 18.57 20.32
CA HIS A 141 0.48 18.78 21.74
C HIS A 141 0.65 20.26 22.09
N SER A 142 0.27 20.65 23.32
CA SER A 142 0.31 22.05 23.75
C SER A 142 1.71 22.67 23.72
N TYR A 143 2.76 21.86 23.98
CA TYR A 143 4.15 22.30 23.94
C TYR A 143 4.65 22.70 22.55
N MET A 144 3.93 22.35 21.48
CA MET A 144 4.24 22.80 20.12
C MET A 144 4.13 24.33 19.98
N ASN A 145 3.45 25.01 20.91
CA ASN A 145 3.36 26.47 20.94
C ASN A 145 4.57 27.15 21.59
N GLU A 146 5.46 26.40 22.24
CA GLU A 146 6.67 26.92 22.87
C GLU A 146 7.73 27.28 21.82
N GLU A 147 8.55 28.29 22.09
CA GLU A 147 9.53 28.83 21.11
C GLU A 147 10.54 27.78 20.63
N ALA A 148 10.98 26.88 21.51
CA ALA A 148 11.88 25.79 21.17
C ALA A 148 11.27 24.85 20.12
N PHE A 149 10.01 24.44 20.30
CA PHE A 149 9.31 23.54 19.37
C PHE A 149 8.91 24.24 18.08
N LYS A 150 8.54 25.52 18.12
CA LYS A 150 8.33 26.34 16.92
C LYS A 150 9.59 26.42 16.06
N THR A 151 10.76 26.52 16.68
CA THR A 151 12.04 26.54 15.95
C THR A 151 12.29 25.20 15.27
N LEU A 152 12.08 24.08 15.98
CA LEU A 152 12.19 22.73 15.41
C LEU A 152 11.21 22.50 14.26
N LEU A 153 9.95 22.92 14.42
CA LEU A 153 8.93 22.81 13.40
C LEU A 153 9.28 23.66 12.17
N ASN A 154 9.73 24.91 12.35
CA ASN A 154 10.16 25.75 11.23
C ASN A 154 11.33 25.13 10.44
N GLU A 155 12.30 24.52 11.14
CA GLU A 155 13.41 23.80 10.50
C GLU A 155 12.94 22.57 9.72
N LEU A 156 11.95 21.84 10.25
CA LEU A 156 11.30 20.72 9.58
C LEU A 156 10.54 21.19 8.33
N THR A 157 9.66 22.19 8.48
CA THR A 157 8.85 22.78 7.42
C THR A 157 9.71 23.31 6.28
N LEU A 158 10.79 24.05 6.58
CA LEU A 158 11.70 24.62 5.56
C LEU A 158 12.30 23.56 4.62
N ARG A 159 12.49 22.34 5.13
CA ARG A 159 13.04 21.21 4.35
C ARG A 159 11.94 20.47 3.60
N LEU A 160 10.76 20.29 4.21
CA LEU A 160 9.62 19.59 3.61
C LEU A 160 8.86 20.42 2.58
N GLU A 161 8.87 21.74 2.69
CA GLU A 161 8.15 22.61 1.75
C GLU A 161 8.74 22.61 0.33
N LYS A 162 10.00 22.16 0.17
CA LYS A 162 10.70 22.22 -1.11
C LYS A 162 10.19 21.14 -2.06
N ARG A 163 9.69 21.55 -3.22
CA ARG A 163 9.39 20.66 -4.33
C ARG A 163 10.62 20.45 -5.21
N THR A 164 10.69 19.29 -5.82
CA THR A 164 11.76 18.93 -6.75
C THR A 164 11.22 18.19 -7.96
N PHE A 165 11.88 18.31 -9.10
CA PHE A 165 11.70 17.37 -10.22
C PHE A 165 12.96 16.54 -10.41
N TYR A 166 12.79 15.30 -10.86
CA TYR A 166 13.89 14.42 -11.21
C TYR A 166 14.37 14.65 -12.64
N SER A 167 15.64 14.37 -12.88
CA SER A 167 16.27 14.31 -14.20
C SER A 167 16.67 12.86 -14.50
N VAL A 168 16.53 12.46 -15.76
CA VAL A 168 16.90 11.11 -16.25
C VAL A 168 17.79 11.27 -17.47
N ASP A 169 18.85 10.47 -17.56
CA ASP A 169 19.70 10.38 -18.75
C ASP A 169 19.37 9.11 -19.54
N ILE A 170 18.74 9.27 -20.71
CA ILE A 170 18.26 8.14 -21.51
C ILE A 170 19.07 8.05 -22.80
N ASP A 171 19.79 6.94 -22.96
CA ASP A 171 20.29 6.52 -24.27
C ASP A 171 19.10 6.11 -25.15
N SER A 172 18.69 7.05 -26.01
CA SER A 172 17.50 6.90 -26.84
C SER A 172 17.66 5.81 -27.90
N GLU A 173 18.87 5.60 -28.42
CA GLU A 173 19.13 4.57 -29.42
C GLU A 173 19.01 3.18 -28.80
N LYS A 174 19.65 3.00 -27.64
CA LYS A 174 19.55 1.75 -26.88
C LYS A 174 18.12 1.43 -26.47
N PHE A 175 17.36 2.42 -25.98
CA PHE A 175 15.96 2.21 -25.62
C PHE A 175 15.11 1.77 -26.81
N ILE A 176 15.29 2.40 -27.99
CA ILE A 176 14.55 2.05 -29.20
C ILE A 176 14.85 0.60 -29.61
N GLU A 177 16.12 0.21 -29.61
CA GLU A 177 16.55 -1.15 -29.95
C GLU A 177 15.98 -2.19 -28.97
N ASP A 178 16.16 -1.99 -27.66
CA ASP A 178 15.67 -2.89 -26.61
C ASP A 178 14.14 -3.03 -26.66
N ALA A 179 13.42 -1.93 -26.89
CA ALA A 179 11.97 -1.93 -27.04
C ALA A 179 11.51 -2.70 -28.29
N GLY A 180 12.18 -2.53 -29.43
CA GLY A 180 11.90 -3.27 -30.65
C GLY A 180 12.09 -4.79 -30.47
N ILE A 181 13.20 -5.19 -29.85
CA ILE A 181 13.48 -6.60 -29.52
C ILE A 181 12.41 -7.16 -28.59
N HIS A 182 12.04 -6.41 -27.55
CA HIS A 182 11.03 -6.83 -26.59
C HIS A 182 9.67 -7.04 -27.26
N LEU A 183 9.21 -6.08 -28.08
CA LEU A 183 7.91 -6.17 -28.74
C LEU A 183 7.84 -7.32 -29.76
N ASN A 184 8.93 -7.60 -30.49
CA ASN A 184 8.99 -8.78 -31.35
C ASN A 184 8.77 -10.07 -30.56
N ARG A 185 9.42 -10.22 -29.40
CA ARG A 185 9.24 -11.40 -28.53
C ARG A 185 7.83 -11.47 -27.95
N LEU A 186 7.27 -10.34 -27.53
CA LEU A 186 5.92 -10.24 -26.98
C LEU A 186 4.87 -10.69 -27.99
N LEU A 187 4.95 -10.20 -29.23
CA LEU A 187 3.99 -10.48 -30.29
C LEU A 187 4.18 -11.87 -30.93
N ALA A 188 5.39 -12.43 -30.87
CA ALA A 188 5.64 -13.81 -31.31
C ALA A 188 4.94 -14.87 -30.44
N GLN A 189 4.53 -14.51 -29.22
CA GLN A 189 3.77 -15.41 -28.34
C GLN A 189 2.30 -15.47 -28.78
N LYS A 190 1.88 -16.64 -29.27
CA LYS A 190 0.53 -16.88 -29.80
C LYS A 190 -0.60 -16.51 -28.84
N SER A 191 -0.41 -16.68 -27.53
CA SER A 191 -1.40 -16.30 -26.52
C SER A 191 -1.74 -14.81 -26.52
N ASN A 192 -0.78 -13.96 -26.89
CA ASN A 192 -0.91 -12.51 -26.85
C ASN A 192 -1.58 -11.94 -28.09
N ILE A 193 -1.70 -12.74 -29.15
CA ILE A 193 -2.31 -12.38 -30.44
C ILE A 193 -3.55 -13.24 -30.77
N ALA A 194 -3.89 -14.19 -29.90
CA ALA A 194 -5.03 -15.07 -30.09
C ALA A 194 -6.36 -14.31 -29.98
N GLN A 195 -7.31 -14.68 -30.83
CA GLN A 195 -8.65 -14.12 -30.84
C GLN A 195 -9.69 -15.18 -30.52
N ASN A 196 -10.70 -14.80 -29.74
CA ASN A 196 -11.93 -15.56 -29.57
C ASN A 196 -12.96 -15.02 -30.57
N ILE A 197 -13.33 -15.84 -31.56
CA ILE A 197 -14.34 -15.53 -32.55
C ILE A 197 -15.61 -16.30 -32.17
N THR A 198 -16.64 -15.56 -31.78
CA THR A 198 -17.97 -16.10 -31.55
C THR A 198 -18.81 -15.95 -32.82
N VAL A 199 -19.14 -17.07 -33.46
CA VAL A 199 -20.02 -17.09 -34.62
C VAL A 199 -21.42 -17.48 -34.18
N GLY A 200 -22.36 -16.54 -34.30
CA GLY A 200 -23.79 -16.80 -34.12
C GLY A 200 -24.46 -17.08 -35.46
N SER A 201 -25.06 -18.26 -35.62
CA SER A 201 -25.93 -18.58 -36.75
C SER A 201 -27.37 -18.75 -36.27
N GLY A 202 -28.30 -18.03 -36.91
CA GLY A 202 -29.74 -18.15 -36.64
C GLY A 202 -30.41 -18.91 -37.78
N ILE A 203 -30.97 -20.09 -37.49
CA ILE A 203 -31.84 -20.79 -38.44
C ILE A 203 -33.28 -20.42 -38.10
N VAL A 204 -33.98 -19.87 -39.10
CA VAL A 204 -35.38 -19.50 -38.99
C VAL A 204 -36.22 -20.63 -39.57
N GLU A 205 -36.91 -21.39 -38.72
CA GLU A 205 -37.86 -22.41 -39.13
C GLU A 205 -39.30 -21.93 -38.93
N MET A 206 -40.11 -22.03 -39.99
CA MET A 206 -41.54 -21.74 -39.92
C MET A 206 -42.29 -23.06 -39.74
N LYS A 207 -42.99 -23.23 -38.61
CA LYS A 207 -43.80 -24.42 -38.36
C LYS A 207 -45.10 -24.35 -39.18
N GLU A 208 -45.71 -25.49 -39.48
CA GLU A 208 -46.99 -25.58 -40.23
C GLU A 208 -48.13 -24.75 -39.61
N SER A 209 -48.04 -24.39 -38.33
CA SER A 209 -48.97 -23.48 -37.64
C SER A 209 -48.78 -21.98 -37.95
N GLY A 210 -47.85 -21.61 -38.83
CA GLY A 210 -47.52 -20.22 -39.16
C GLY A 210 -46.63 -19.50 -38.13
N LYS A 211 -46.21 -20.19 -37.05
CA LYS A 211 -45.27 -19.64 -36.06
C LYS A 211 -43.83 -19.79 -36.52
N THR A 212 -43.09 -18.70 -36.46
CA THR A 212 -41.66 -18.64 -36.75
C THR A 212 -40.86 -18.95 -35.49
N VAL A 213 -39.95 -19.92 -35.55
CA VAL A 213 -39.02 -20.28 -34.48
C VAL A 213 -37.61 -19.93 -34.95
N VAL A 214 -36.90 -19.11 -34.20
CA VAL A 214 -35.50 -18.77 -34.46
C VAL A 214 -34.64 -19.60 -33.52
N ASN A 215 -33.88 -20.53 -34.08
CA ASN A 215 -32.85 -21.27 -33.35
C ASN A 215 -31.51 -20.56 -33.58
N THR A 216 -31.03 -19.87 -32.55
CA THR A 216 -29.66 -19.34 -32.51
C THR A 216 -28.72 -20.40 -31.97
N GLN A 217 -27.77 -20.83 -32.80
CA GLN A 217 -26.60 -21.59 -32.38
C GLN A 217 -25.40 -20.65 -32.35
N THR A 218 -24.68 -20.67 -31.24
CA THR A 218 -23.44 -19.91 -31.04
C THR A 218 -22.28 -20.90 -30.98
N THR A 219 -21.23 -20.67 -31.77
CA THR A 219 -20.01 -21.48 -31.74
C THR A 219 -18.81 -20.56 -31.55
N ASP A 220 -17.99 -20.85 -30.54
CA ASP A 220 -16.77 -20.12 -30.25
C ASP A 220 -15.56 -20.82 -30.87
N TYR A 221 -14.69 -20.04 -31.51
CA TYR A 221 -13.42 -20.49 -32.09
C TYR A 221 -12.28 -19.65 -31.53
N VAL A 222 -11.15 -20.28 -31.23
CA VAL A 222 -9.90 -19.56 -30.92
C VAL A 222 -9.00 -19.64 -32.14
N THR A 223 -8.53 -18.50 -32.65
CA THR A 223 -7.60 -18.45 -33.79
C THR A 223 -6.45 -17.51 -33.51
N ASP A 224 -5.25 -17.93 -33.91
CA ASP A 224 -3.99 -17.16 -33.91
C ASP A 224 -3.63 -16.64 -35.31
N LYS A 225 -4.43 -16.95 -36.34
CA LYS A 225 -4.24 -16.49 -37.73
C LYS A 225 -4.49 -14.98 -37.86
N THR A 226 -3.86 -14.39 -38.88
CA THR A 226 -3.97 -12.96 -39.23
C THR A 226 -5.44 -12.49 -39.16
N PRO A 227 -5.73 -11.38 -38.46
CA PRO A 227 -7.09 -11.00 -38.16
C PRO A 227 -7.92 -10.64 -39.40
N LEU A 228 -9.20 -11.03 -39.38
CA LEU A 228 -10.23 -10.46 -40.24
C LEU A 228 -10.55 -9.04 -39.74
N VAL A 229 -9.69 -8.08 -40.06
CA VAL A 229 -9.86 -6.69 -39.63
C VAL A 229 -10.84 -5.98 -40.57
N TRP A 230 -12.08 -5.74 -40.09
CA TRP A 230 -13.12 -5.05 -40.85
C TRP A 230 -12.82 -3.54 -41.07
N GLN A 231 -11.90 -2.96 -40.29
CA GLN A 231 -11.41 -1.58 -40.47
C GLN A 231 -9.89 -1.48 -40.29
N LYS A 232 -9.17 -1.24 -41.38
CA LYS A 232 -7.70 -1.14 -41.35
C LYS A 232 -7.27 0.16 -40.67
N LYS A 233 -6.83 0.08 -39.41
CA LYS A 233 -6.13 1.20 -38.75
C LYS A 233 -4.88 1.54 -39.58
N SER A 234 -4.65 2.83 -39.80
CA SER A 234 -3.41 3.32 -40.42
C SER A 234 -2.27 3.32 -39.40
N ASP A 235 -1.03 3.25 -39.89
CA ASP A 235 0.16 3.31 -39.05
C ASP A 235 0.20 4.61 -38.22
N PHE A 236 -0.30 5.72 -38.79
CA PHE A 236 -0.42 6.99 -38.06
C PHE A 236 -1.40 6.91 -36.88
N GLN A 237 -2.53 6.19 -37.02
CA GLN A 237 -3.46 5.98 -35.92
C GLN A 237 -2.84 5.11 -34.82
N ILE A 238 -2.12 4.05 -35.19
CA ILE A 238 -1.39 3.17 -34.25
C ILE A 238 -0.34 3.98 -33.48
N ILE A 239 0.49 4.75 -34.19
CA ILE A 239 1.54 5.59 -33.57
C ILE A 239 0.93 6.64 -32.65
N ASN A 240 -0.14 7.33 -33.06
CA ASN A 240 -0.81 8.32 -32.21
C ASN A 240 -1.42 7.70 -30.97
N TYR A 241 -1.97 6.50 -31.09
CA TYR A 241 -2.51 5.78 -29.96
C TYR A 241 -1.42 5.48 -28.93
N ILE A 242 -0.32 4.85 -29.37
CA ILE A 242 0.83 4.53 -28.50
C ILE A 242 1.41 5.81 -27.89
N MET A 243 1.57 6.89 -28.67
CA MET A 243 2.05 8.19 -28.20
C MET A 243 1.18 8.74 -27.07
N THR A 244 -0.15 8.64 -27.20
CA THR A 244 -1.07 9.17 -26.19
C THR A 244 -0.94 8.40 -24.87
N GLN A 245 -0.70 7.09 -24.94
CA GLN A 245 -0.58 6.22 -23.75
C GLN A 245 0.80 6.27 -23.09
N THR A 246 1.87 6.40 -23.88
CA THR A 246 3.28 6.31 -23.41
C THR A 246 3.96 7.66 -23.29
N ARG A 247 3.44 8.69 -23.96
CA ARG A 247 4.10 10.00 -24.19
C ARG A 247 5.43 9.94 -24.93
N LEU A 248 5.75 8.79 -25.56
CA LEU A 248 6.93 8.69 -26.42
C LEU A 248 6.79 9.58 -27.66
N PRO A 249 7.87 10.21 -28.14
CA PRO A 249 7.83 10.92 -29.41
C PRO A 249 7.41 10.01 -30.56
N ARG A 250 6.60 10.52 -31.50
CA ARG A 250 6.13 9.75 -32.67
C ARG A 250 7.27 9.12 -33.47
N HIS A 251 8.40 9.81 -33.59
CA HIS A 251 9.56 9.31 -34.33
C HIS A 251 10.20 8.08 -33.65
N ALA A 252 10.27 8.06 -32.32
CA ALA A 252 10.80 6.93 -31.55
C ALA A 252 9.87 5.73 -31.69
N ILE A 253 8.55 5.93 -31.53
CA ILE A 253 7.55 4.87 -31.74
C ILE A 253 7.65 4.32 -33.16
N TYR A 254 7.72 5.19 -34.18
CA TYR A 254 7.88 4.75 -35.56
C TYR A 254 9.10 3.85 -35.74
N ARG A 255 10.25 4.23 -35.18
CA ARG A 255 11.48 3.41 -35.26
C ARG A 255 11.33 2.06 -34.55
N ILE A 256 10.79 2.05 -33.33
CA ILE A 256 10.50 0.81 -32.59
C ILE A 256 9.62 -0.13 -33.43
N LEU A 257 8.57 0.42 -34.06
CA LEU A 257 7.66 -0.34 -34.90
C LEU A 257 8.29 -0.76 -36.24
N MET A 258 9.36 -0.12 -36.72
CA MET A 258 10.06 -0.56 -37.93
C MET A 258 10.93 -1.80 -37.67
N ASP A 259 11.36 -2.02 -36.42
CA ASP A 259 12.13 -3.20 -36.04
C ASP A 259 11.24 -4.44 -35.85
N ILE A 260 9.91 -4.28 -35.88
CA ILE A 260 8.94 -5.39 -35.81
C ILE A 260 8.69 -5.94 -37.23
N THR A 261 8.62 -7.27 -37.35
CA THR A 261 8.35 -7.93 -38.64
C THR A 261 6.99 -7.55 -39.22
N ASP A 262 6.88 -7.48 -40.55
CA ASP A 262 5.65 -7.10 -41.26
C ASP A 262 4.42 -7.87 -40.80
N GLU A 263 4.55 -9.18 -40.61
CA GLU A 263 3.47 -10.05 -40.14
C GLU A 263 3.01 -9.69 -38.73
N LEU A 264 3.94 -9.45 -37.80
CA LEU A 264 3.60 -9.09 -36.43
C LEU A 264 2.96 -7.70 -36.31
N ARG A 265 3.35 -6.77 -37.20
CA ARG A 265 2.75 -5.43 -37.27
C ARG A 265 1.28 -5.46 -37.67
N GLU A 266 0.84 -6.49 -38.38
CA GLU A 266 -0.58 -6.63 -38.74
C GLU A 266 -1.49 -6.78 -37.52
N TYR A 267 -1.01 -7.43 -36.45
CA TYR A 267 -1.76 -7.60 -35.20
C TYR A 267 -1.98 -6.29 -34.43
N LEU A 268 -1.15 -5.25 -34.64
CA LEU A 268 -1.32 -3.93 -34.01
C LEU A 268 -2.61 -3.21 -34.44
N ARG A 269 -3.29 -3.69 -35.47
CA ARG A 269 -4.60 -3.17 -35.88
C ARG A 269 -5.72 -3.62 -34.95
N MET A 270 -5.49 -4.65 -34.14
CA MET A 270 -6.40 -5.13 -33.11
C MET A 270 -6.25 -4.25 -31.86
N GLN A 271 -7.37 -3.89 -31.24
CA GLN A 271 -7.32 -2.96 -30.10
C GLN A 271 -6.63 -3.57 -28.88
N ASP A 272 -6.97 -4.81 -28.54
CA ASP A 272 -6.41 -5.49 -27.36
C ASP A 272 -4.88 -5.66 -27.45
N VAL A 273 -4.36 -5.98 -28.64
CA VAL A 273 -2.91 -6.08 -28.88
C VAL A 273 -2.26 -4.71 -28.83
N LEU A 274 -2.91 -3.68 -29.38
CA LEU A 274 -2.42 -2.32 -29.32
C LEU A 274 -2.35 -1.79 -27.88
N ASP A 275 -3.32 -2.15 -27.04
CA ASP A 275 -3.36 -1.83 -25.62
C ASP A 275 -2.25 -2.55 -24.86
N LEU A 276 -2.06 -3.85 -25.13
CA LEU A 276 -0.97 -4.65 -24.57
C LEU A 276 0.40 -4.05 -24.91
N VAL A 277 0.65 -3.74 -26.20
CA VAL A 277 1.91 -3.13 -26.64
C VAL A 277 2.12 -1.76 -26.02
N SER A 278 1.08 -0.94 -25.92
CA SER A 278 1.17 0.38 -25.30
C SER A 278 1.49 0.28 -23.80
N LEU A 279 0.85 -0.66 -23.10
CA LEU A 279 1.12 -0.94 -21.69
C LEU A 279 2.56 -1.40 -21.48
N GLU A 280 3.04 -2.31 -22.32
CA GLU A 280 4.37 -2.88 -22.18
C GLU A 280 5.48 -1.88 -22.52
N LEU A 281 5.30 -1.06 -23.57
CA LEU A 281 6.18 0.06 -23.85
C LEU A 281 6.23 1.08 -22.71
N LYS A 282 5.09 1.33 -22.06
CA LYS A 282 5.04 2.22 -20.90
C LYS A 282 5.83 1.65 -19.73
N LYS A 283 5.72 0.34 -19.44
CA LYS A 283 6.52 -0.33 -18.41
C LYS A 283 8.01 -0.26 -18.71
N LEU A 284 8.42 -0.63 -19.93
CA LEU A 284 9.82 -0.55 -20.35
C LEU A 284 10.38 0.87 -20.22
N LEU A 285 9.61 1.89 -20.63
CA LEU A 285 10.03 3.28 -20.47
C LEU A 285 10.18 3.66 -19.00
N THR A 286 9.26 3.22 -18.14
CA THR A 286 9.35 3.45 -16.70
C THR A 286 10.59 2.76 -16.12
N GLU A 287 10.83 1.48 -16.41
CA GLU A 287 12.01 0.74 -15.95
C GLU A 287 13.32 1.41 -16.41
N PHE A 288 13.38 1.83 -17.68
CA PHE A 288 14.55 2.51 -18.22
C PHE A 288 14.79 3.84 -17.51
N LYS A 289 13.74 4.62 -17.25
CA LYS A 289 13.83 5.85 -16.45
C LYS A 289 14.29 5.58 -15.02
N SER A 290 13.71 4.57 -14.39
CA SER A 290 14.04 4.14 -13.04
C SER A 290 15.49 3.72 -12.90
N GLN A 291 16.11 3.15 -13.92
CA GLN A 291 17.53 2.79 -13.89
C GLN A 291 18.47 3.98 -14.06
N HIS A 292 18.04 5.05 -14.75
CA HIS A 292 18.91 6.15 -15.17
C HIS A 292 18.54 7.52 -14.57
N VAL A 293 17.93 7.55 -13.39
CA VAL A 293 17.72 8.81 -12.64
C VAL A 293 19.08 9.39 -12.26
N THR A 294 19.38 10.62 -12.71
CA THR A 294 20.70 11.26 -12.51
C THR A 294 20.72 12.26 -11.37
N GLY A 295 19.58 12.85 -11.03
CA GLY A 295 19.51 13.89 -10.01
C GLY A 295 18.10 14.40 -9.77
N TYR A 296 17.99 15.24 -8.75
CA TYR A 296 16.82 16.06 -8.48
C TYR A 296 17.21 17.53 -8.48
N HIS A 297 16.29 18.39 -8.88
CA HIS A 297 16.45 19.84 -8.87
C HIS A 297 15.30 20.47 -8.09
N VAL A 298 15.64 21.37 -7.17
CA VAL A 298 14.66 22.13 -6.40
C VAL A 298 13.95 23.12 -7.32
N ILE A 299 12.63 23.22 -7.16
CA ILE A 299 11.79 24.18 -7.85
C ILE A 299 11.62 25.40 -6.96
N ASP A 300 12.27 26.49 -7.33
CA ASP A 300 12.11 27.75 -6.62
C ASP A 300 10.68 28.29 -6.79
N ASN A 301 10.12 28.85 -5.71
CA ASN A 301 8.79 29.48 -5.66
C ASN A 301 7.59 28.55 -5.92
N TYR A 302 7.78 27.23 -5.93
CA TYR A 302 6.69 26.25 -5.90
C TYR A 302 6.86 25.35 -4.68
N LEU A 303 6.19 25.68 -3.59
CA LEU A 303 6.34 25.03 -2.31
C LEU A 303 5.12 24.15 -2.00
N PHE A 304 5.30 23.14 -1.16
CA PHE A 304 4.18 22.50 -0.48
C PHE A 304 3.58 23.45 0.56
N ASP A 305 2.26 23.40 0.74
CA ASP A 305 1.62 24.09 1.84
C ASP A 305 1.88 23.32 3.14
N GLU A 306 2.23 24.03 4.21
CA GLU A 306 2.42 23.46 5.55
C GLU A 306 1.18 22.66 6.00
N LYS A 307 -0.02 23.13 5.64
CA LYS A 307 -1.29 22.48 5.97
C LYS A 307 -1.51 21.18 5.21
N GLU A 308 -0.88 21.02 4.04
CA GLU A 308 -0.89 19.78 3.28
C GLU A 308 0.16 18.80 3.82
N ILE A 309 1.28 19.29 4.36
CA ILE A 309 2.36 18.46 4.91
C ILE A 309 1.95 17.85 6.26
N PHE A 310 1.46 18.69 7.18
CA PHE A 310 1.15 18.30 8.56
C PHE A 310 -0.35 18.14 8.75
N ILE A 311 -0.90 17.16 8.05
CA ILE A 311 -2.27 16.70 8.26
C ILE A 311 -2.26 15.71 9.43
N PRO A 312 -2.99 15.96 10.53
CA PRO A 312 -3.12 14.98 11.60
C PRO A 312 -3.81 13.72 11.08
N ASP A 313 -3.38 12.55 11.56
CA ASP A 313 -4.11 11.31 11.29
C ASP A 313 -5.53 11.41 11.85
N THR A 314 -6.51 11.04 11.01
CA THR A 314 -7.88 10.80 11.44
C THR A 314 -7.94 9.45 12.15
N ILE A 315 -8.49 9.44 13.36
CA ILE A 315 -8.67 8.23 14.15
C ILE A 315 -10.13 8.16 14.54
N ASP A 316 -10.74 6.99 14.29
CA ASP A 316 -12.14 6.77 14.61
C ASP A 316 -12.38 6.84 16.14
N ASN A 317 -13.59 7.23 16.52
CA ASN A 317 -13.95 7.44 17.92
C ASN A 317 -13.82 6.17 18.79
N GLU A 318 -14.00 4.97 18.23
CA GLU A 318 -13.86 3.72 18.98
C GLU A 318 -12.37 3.46 19.30
N THR A 319 -11.50 3.63 18.31
CA THR A 319 -10.04 3.56 18.50
C THR A 319 -9.56 4.62 19.47
N LEU A 320 -10.05 5.87 19.38
CA LEU A 320 -9.69 6.92 20.33
C LEU A 320 -10.09 6.57 21.77
N GLN A 321 -11.32 6.06 21.98
CA GLN A 321 -11.77 5.61 23.29
C GLN A 321 -10.87 4.50 23.84
N TYR A 322 -10.50 3.53 23.01
CA TYR A 322 -9.61 2.45 23.41
C TYR A 322 -8.20 2.96 23.77
N LEU A 323 -7.59 3.78 22.91
CA LEU A 323 -6.26 4.36 23.12
C LEU A 323 -6.20 5.25 24.37
N ASN A 324 -7.34 5.77 24.82
CA ASN A 324 -7.45 6.55 26.05
C ASN A 324 -7.46 5.72 27.34
N LEU A 325 -7.64 4.40 27.26
CA LEU A 325 -7.52 3.49 28.41
C LEU A 325 -6.05 3.34 28.83
N GLU A 326 -5.82 3.18 30.13
CA GLU A 326 -4.47 2.95 30.66
C GLU A 326 -3.87 1.64 30.11
N ASN A 327 -2.67 1.72 29.53
CA ASN A 327 -1.94 0.60 28.93
C ASN A 327 -2.63 -0.06 27.71
N ALA A 328 -3.51 0.66 27.01
CA ALA A 328 -4.09 0.18 25.76
C ALA A 328 -3.01 -0.08 24.70
N VAL A 329 -3.06 -1.26 24.09
CA VAL A 329 -2.21 -1.64 22.96
C VAL A 329 -3.13 -2.08 21.83
N LEU A 330 -3.14 -1.31 20.75
CA LEU A 330 -3.96 -1.59 19.57
C LEU A 330 -3.09 -1.40 18.32
N ASP A 331 -3.02 -2.41 17.46
CA ASP A 331 -2.20 -2.32 16.24
C ASP A 331 -2.73 -1.30 15.21
N GLY A 332 -3.92 -0.72 15.44
CA GLY A 332 -4.53 0.35 14.63
C GLY A 332 -4.19 1.79 15.06
N GLY A 333 -3.47 1.98 16.17
CA GLY A 333 -3.02 3.33 16.54
C GLY A 333 -2.09 3.39 17.74
N TYR A 334 -1.43 4.54 17.89
CA TYR A 334 -0.52 4.82 18.98
C TYR A 334 -0.86 6.15 19.66
N LYS A 335 -1.02 6.13 20.99
CA LYS A 335 -1.15 7.34 21.81
C LYS A 335 0.22 7.71 22.38
N THR A 336 0.64 8.93 22.06
CA THR A 336 1.94 9.47 22.48
C THR A 336 1.90 9.99 23.93
N LYS A 337 3.05 9.97 24.59
CA LYS A 337 3.26 10.38 25.97
C LYS A 337 3.66 11.85 25.99
N ALA A 338 2.69 12.73 26.29
CA ALA A 338 2.92 14.17 26.38
C ALA A 338 4.09 14.56 27.33
N ALA A 339 4.36 13.75 28.35
CA ALA A 339 5.47 13.93 29.28
C ALA A 339 6.86 13.81 28.62
N ASN A 340 6.98 13.00 27.56
CA ASN A 340 8.23 12.80 26.84
C ASN A 340 8.57 13.99 25.93
N ARG A 341 7.54 14.73 25.48
CA ARG A 341 7.65 15.96 24.69
C ARG A 341 8.40 15.76 23.36
N ARG A 342 8.02 14.76 22.58
CA ARG A 342 8.68 14.38 21.30
C ARG A 342 7.73 14.29 20.12
N ALA A 343 6.47 13.94 20.33
CA ALA A 343 5.50 13.82 19.24
C ALA A 343 4.88 15.18 18.85
N MET A 344 4.61 15.39 17.57
CA MET A 344 3.84 16.56 17.14
C MET A 344 2.36 16.44 17.54
N TYR A 345 1.76 15.26 17.32
CA TYR A 345 0.34 14.98 17.56
C TYR A 345 0.12 14.02 18.72
N LYS A 346 -1.10 14.02 19.28
CA LYS A 346 -1.48 13.13 20.39
C LYS A 346 -1.54 11.68 19.95
N TYR A 347 -2.03 11.43 18.75
CA TYR A 347 -2.24 10.09 18.25
C TYR A 347 -1.65 9.93 16.84
N TYR A 348 -1.25 8.71 16.50
CA TYR A 348 -0.85 8.31 15.15
C TYR A 348 -1.60 7.04 14.76
N LYS A 349 -2.19 7.01 13.56
CA LYS A 349 -2.78 5.80 12.98
C LYS A 349 -1.64 4.88 12.57
N THR A 350 -1.72 3.60 12.91
CA THR A 350 -0.69 2.62 12.56
C THR A 350 -1.32 1.48 11.78
N ASP A 351 -0.72 1.11 10.66
CA ASP A 351 -1.24 0.07 9.77
C ASP A 351 -0.67 -1.31 10.13
N SER A 352 0.33 -1.37 11.02
CA SER A 352 0.95 -2.60 11.47
C SER A 352 1.53 -2.49 12.89
N ARG A 353 1.68 -3.66 13.54
CA ARG A 353 2.40 -3.79 14.81
C ARG A 353 3.80 -3.17 14.78
N GLY A 354 4.54 -3.35 13.68
CA GLY A 354 5.89 -2.82 13.54
C GLY A 354 5.94 -1.29 13.51
N GLU A 355 4.97 -0.68 12.84
CA GLU A 355 4.84 0.78 12.80
C GLU A 355 4.48 1.34 14.18
N ARG A 356 3.58 0.67 14.91
CA ARG A 356 3.26 1.02 16.30
C ARG A 356 4.46 0.93 17.22
N GLU A 357 5.19 -0.18 17.17
CA GLU A 357 6.42 -0.37 17.94
C GLU A 357 7.48 0.69 17.57
N PHE A 358 7.52 1.12 16.32
CA PHE A 358 8.40 2.19 15.85
C PHE A 358 8.02 3.56 16.44
N ALA A 359 6.74 3.94 16.35
CA ALA A 359 6.23 5.17 16.95
C ALA A 359 6.44 5.20 18.47
N GLN A 360 6.23 4.06 19.14
CA GLN A 360 6.49 3.93 20.57
C GLN A 360 7.96 4.18 20.91
N GLN A 361 8.89 3.57 20.17
CA GLN A 361 10.32 3.72 20.45
C GLN A 361 10.82 5.14 20.12
N LEU A 362 10.25 5.81 19.11
CA LEU A 362 10.53 7.22 18.86
C LEU A 362 10.10 8.11 20.03
N ASP A 363 8.94 7.83 20.61
CA ASP A 363 8.41 8.60 21.73
C ASP A 363 9.20 8.35 23.03
N GLU A 364 9.79 7.17 23.18
CA GLU A 364 10.57 6.76 24.36
C GLU A 364 12.06 7.13 24.30
N ASP A 365 12.63 7.44 23.12
CA ASP A 365 14.07 7.74 23.01
C ASP A 365 14.40 9.19 23.34
N GLU A 366 15.29 9.39 24.32
CA GLU A 366 15.69 10.70 24.82
C GLU A 366 16.41 11.59 23.78
N ASN A 367 16.94 11.00 22.70
CA ASN A 367 17.63 11.71 21.64
C ASN A 367 16.67 12.24 20.55
N VAL A 368 15.40 11.83 20.51
CA VAL A 368 14.43 12.23 19.48
C VAL A 368 13.79 13.58 19.83
N MET A 369 14.27 14.71 19.31
CA MET A 369 13.76 16.02 19.72
C MET A 369 12.32 16.32 19.26
N LEU A 370 11.94 15.81 18.08
CA LEU A 370 10.60 15.96 17.53
C LEU A 370 10.37 14.85 16.50
N PHE A 371 9.18 14.25 16.46
CA PHE A 371 8.78 13.38 15.36
C PHE A 371 7.33 13.60 14.96
N THR A 372 7.04 13.30 13.70
CA THR A 372 5.67 13.22 13.19
C THR A 372 5.55 12.23 12.04
N LYS A 373 4.37 11.64 11.90
CA LYS A 373 3.98 10.92 10.69
C LYS A 373 3.66 11.93 9.59
N LEU A 374 4.02 11.60 8.35
CA LEU A 374 3.70 12.37 7.15
C LEU A 374 2.53 11.70 6.42
N HIS A 375 1.50 12.48 6.11
CA HIS A 375 0.31 11.97 5.43
C HIS A 375 0.62 11.62 3.97
N LYS A 376 0.15 10.46 3.50
CA LYS A 376 0.31 10.00 2.13
C LYS A 376 -0.43 10.93 1.18
N GLY A 377 0.30 11.59 0.28
CA GLY A 377 -0.28 12.57 -0.65
C GLY A 377 -0.16 14.03 -0.20
N GLY A 378 0.13 14.29 1.09
CA GLY A 378 0.43 15.62 1.60
C GLY A 378 1.81 16.12 1.15
N PHE A 379 2.84 15.36 1.50
CA PHE A 379 4.20 15.56 0.99
C PHE A 379 4.54 14.49 -0.05
N VAL A 380 4.91 14.89 -1.26
CA VAL A 380 5.11 13.97 -2.39
C VAL A 380 6.41 14.24 -3.14
N ILE A 381 7.20 13.19 -3.32
CA ILE A 381 8.38 13.14 -4.17
C ILE A 381 7.96 12.47 -5.49
N ASP A 382 8.10 13.21 -6.59
CA ASP A 382 7.86 12.67 -7.93
C ASP A 382 8.96 11.67 -8.29
N THR A 383 8.58 10.44 -8.67
CA THR A 383 9.53 9.43 -9.15
C THR A 383 9.08 8.83 -10.49
N PRO A 384 9.97 8.18 -11.26
CA PRO A 384 9.57 7.46 -12.46
C PRO A 384 8.51 6.39 -12.22
N GLU A 385 8.51 5.76 -11.04
CA GLU A 385 7.57 4.72 -10.59
C GLU A 385 6.29 5.32 -9.94
N GLY A 386 6.07 6.62 -10.13
CA GLY A 386 4.97 7.37 -9.53
C GLY A 386 5.32 7.99 -8.18
N ASN A 387 4.32 8.66 -7.62
CA ASN A 387 4.46 9.47 -6.42
C ASN A 387 4.93 8.64 -5.21
N TYR A 388 5.67 9.31 -4.34
CA TYR A 388 6.29 8.70 -3.18
C TYR A 388 6.27 9.64 -1.96
N SER A 389 5.89 9.13 -0.80
CA SER A 389 5.87 9.86 0.47
C SER A 389 6.60 9.02 1.52
N PRO A 390 7.62 9.55 2.22
CA PRO A 390 8.13 8.93 3.44
C PRO A 390 7.06 8.91 4.53
N ASP A 391 7.17 8.02 5.51
CA ASP A 391 6.14 7.82 6.53
C ASP A 391 6.41 8.66 7.77
N TRP A 392 7.67 8.81 8.17
CA TRP A 392 8.03 9.55 9.39
C TRP A 392 9.07 10.63 9.11
N ALA A 393 8.94 11.75 9.79
CA ALA A 393 9.97 12.77 9.93
C ALA A 393 10.41 12.85 11.40
N VAL A 394 11.72 12.81 11.63
CA VAL A 394 12.32 12.70 12.96
C VAL A 394 13.51 13.66 13.07
N ILE A 395 13.44 14.61 14.00
CA ILE A 395 14.59 15.41 14.40
C ILE A 395 15.30 14.68 15.52
N TYR A 396 16.57 14.32 15.29
CA TYR A 396 17.37 13.53 16.23
C TYR A 396 18.62 14.30 16.65
N LYS A 397 18.92 14.24 17.94
CA LYS A 397 20.11 14.82 18.55
C LYS A 397 21.17 13.73 18.76
N HIS A 398 22.32 13.90 18.14
CA HIS A 398 23.44 12.98 18.25
C HIS A 398 24.24 13.16 19.55
N PRO A 399 25.04 12.15 19.93
CA PRO A 399 25.95 12.25 21.08
C PRO A 399 26.97 13.39 20.98
N ASP A 400 27.32 13.83 19.77
CA ASP A 400 28.21 14.97 19.49
C ASP A 400 27.48 16.33 19.51
N GLU A 401 26.24 16.35 20.01
CA GLU A 401 25.34 17.53 20.09
C GLU A 401 24.86 18.04 18.72
N THR A 402 25.16 17.36 17.60
CA THR A 402 24.59 17.73 16.30
C THR A 402 23.11 17.36 16.20
N VAL A 403 22.32 18.20 15.54
CA VAL A 403 20.88 17.98 15.34
C VAL A 403 20.63 17.77 13.86
N ASN A 404 20.15 16.58 13.51
CA ASN A 404 19.86 16.19 12.14
C ASN A 404 18.39 15.87 11.97
N LEU A 405 17.85 16.24 10.80
CA LEU A 405 16.53 15.81 10.37
C LEU A 405 16.67 14.52 9.58
N TYR A 406 15.85 13.53 9.94
CA TYR A 406 15.76 12.24 9.29
C TYR A 406 14.35 12.00 8.75
N PHE A 407 14.27 11.58 7.50
CA PHE A 407 13.05 11.03 6.93
C PHE A 407 13.18 9.52 6.84
N ILE A 408 12.14 8.83 7.29
CA ILE A 408 12.13 7.39 7.48
C ILE A 408 10.97 6.80 6.70
N VAL A 409 11.24 5.66 6.09
CA VAL A 409 10.37 4.97 5.15
C VAL A 409 9.92 3.64 5.74
N GLU A 410 8.63 3.35 5.58
CA GLU A 410 7.82 2.28 6.14
C GLU A 410 8.58 0.96 6.37
N THR A 411 8.52 0.56 7.63
CA THR A 411 9.00 -0.68 8.21
C THR A 411 8.06 -1.84 7.88
N LYS A 412 8.15 -2.42 6.68
CA LYS A 412 7.71 -3.81 6.50
C LYS A 412 8.69 -4.70 7.25
N ILE A 413 8.31 -5.10 8.47
CA ILE A 413 9.12 -5.91 9.39
C ILE A 413 9.86 -7.02 8.64
N ASN A 414 11.16 -7.16 8.93
CA ASN A 414 12.05 -8.25 8.49
C ASN A 414 12.34 -8.37 6.99
N LYS A 415 12.00 -7.40 6.14
CA LYS A 415 12.56 -7.36 4.78
C LYS A 415 13.94 -6.73 4.79
N GLU A 416 14.95 -7.48 4.36
CA GLU A 416 16.23 -6.85 4.03
C GLU A 416 16.08 -6.01 2.76
N ARG A 417 16.98 -5.05 2.53
CA ARG A 417 16.99 -4.23 1.31
C ARG A 417 16.99 -5.09 0.03
N LYS A 418 17.52 -6.32 0.10
CA LYS A 418 17.51 -7.29 -1.00
C LYS A 418 16.11 -7.81 -1.34
N ASP A 419 15.22 -7.89 -0.35
CA ASP A 419 13.85 -8.43 -0.43
C ASP A 419 12.81 -7.37 -0.85
N LEU A 420 13.23 -6.12 -1.01
CA LEU A 420 12.42 -5.05 -1.57
C LEU A 420 12.22 -5.25 -3.08
N SER A 421 11.03 -4.92 -3.56
CA SER A 421 10.78 -4.83 -5.01
C SER A 421 11.65 -3.75 -5.65
N ASP A 422 11.90 -3.88 -6.95
CA ASP A 422 12.71 -2.88 -7.68
C ASP A 422 12.04 -1.49 -7.70
N VAL A 423 10.71 -1.46 -7.63
CA VAL A 423 9.91 -0.24 -7.45
C VAL A 423 10.20 0.41 -6.10
N GLU A 424 10.14 -0.35 -5.00
CA GLU A 424 10.43 0.15 -3.65
C GLU A 424 11.87 0.67 -3.55
N LYS A 425 12.84 -0.09 -4.09
CA LYS A 425 14.26 0.34 -4.14
C LYS A 425 14.44 1.64 -4.91
N THR A 426 13.76 1.79 -6.05
CA THR A 426 13.82 2.99 -6.88
C THR A 426 13.23 4.20 -6.14
N LYS A 427 12.09 4.04 -5.47
CA LYS A 427 11.46 5.12 -4.69
C LYS A 427 12.34 5.58 -3.53
N ILE A 428 12.96 4.64 -2.80
CA ILE A 428 13.90 4.97 -1.72
C ILE A 428 15.09 5.77 -2.26
N ARG A 429 15.72 5.29 -3.35
CA ARG A 429 16.85 6.00 -3.98
C ARG A 429 16.45 7.39 -4.47
N CYS A 430 15.24 7.53 -5.01
CA CYS A 430 14.68 8.82 -5.40
C CYS A 430 14.50 9.77 -4.20
N GLY A 431 14.02 9.26 -3.06
CA GLY A 431 13.95 10.01 -1.81
C GLY A 431 15.31 10.48 -1.32
N GLU A 432 16.33 9.60 -1.35
CA GLU A 432 17.73 9.96 -1.02
C GLU A 432 18.20 11.15 -1.86
N MET A 433 18.01 11.08 -3.18
CA MET A 433 18.45 12.13 -4.12
C MET A 433 17.64 13.43 -4.00
N HIS A 434 16.34 13.34 -3.68
CA HIS A 434 15.49 14.50 -3.39
C HIS A 434 16.07 15.29 -2.20
N PHE A 435 16.29 14.63 -1.07
CA PHE A 435 16.77 15.32 0.13
C PHE A 435 18.24 15.74 0.02
N GLU A 436 19.04 15.06 -0.80
CA GLU A 436 20.37 15.55 -1.16
C GLU A 436 20.29 16.89 -1.94
N ALA A 437 19.38 16.99 -2.91
CA ALA A 437 19.16 18.23 -3.67
C ALA A 437 18.64 19.37 -2.78
N VAL A 438 17.69 19.07 -1.88
CA VAL A 438 17.18 20.02 -0.88
C VAL A 438 18.30 20.47 0.06
N SER A 439 19.13 19.54 0.54
CA SER A 439 20.26 19.85 1.42
C SER A 439 21.25 20.81 0.75
N LYS A 440 21.60 20.53 -0.51
CA LYS A 440 22.51 21.38 -1.30
C LYS A 440 21.92 22.78 -1.53
N SER A 441 20.62 22.87 -1.80
CA SER A 441 19.93 24.15 -2.01
C SER A 441 19.87 25.00 -0.74
N LEU A 442 19.56 24.38 0.40
CA LEU A 442 19.43 25.08 1.68
C LEU A 442 20.77 25.34 2.39
N GLY A 443 21.86 24.66 1.98
CA GLY A 443 23.12 24.66 2.72
C GLY A 443 23.00 24.04 4.11
N LYS A 444 21.96 23.23 4.35
CA LYS A 444 21.65 22.57 5.61
C LYS A 444 21.60 21.07 5.36
N GLN A 445 22.28 20.29 6.20
CA GLN A 445 22.27 18.84 6.05
C GLN A 445 20.88 18.28 6.38
N VAL A 446 20.41 17.39 5.50
CA VAL A 446 19.23 16.56 5.71
C VAL A 446 19.67 15.11 5.59
N GLY A 447 19.42 14.34 6.64
CA GLY A 447 19.59 12.90 6.59
C GLY A 447 18.36 12.24 5.99
N TYR A 448 18.58 11.27 5.11
CA TYR A 448 17.53 10.40 4.62
C TYR A 448 17.92 8.95 4.88
N PHE A 449 17.01 8.17 5.46
CA PHE A 449 17.26 6.77 5.77
C PHE A 449 16.09 5.88 5.44
N TYR A 450 16.43 4.72 4.88
CA TYR A 450 15.57 3.56 4.98
C TYR A 450 15.94 2.81 6.26
N ALA A 451 14.98 2.64 7.17
CA ALA A 451 15.18 1.84 8.38
C ALA A 451 14.12 0.74 8.43
N LYS A 452 14.55 -0.50 8.70
CA LYS A 452 13.63 -1.66 8.81
C LYS A 452 12.86 -1.71 10.13
N ASN A 453 13.41 -1.09 11.18
CA ASN A 453 12.82 -0.92 12.50
C ASN A 453 13.61 0.16 13.27
N TYR A 454 13.18 0.47 14.49
CA TYR A 454 13.80 1.53 15.29
C TYR A 454 15.27 1.24 15.63
N ARG A 455 15.61 -0.02 15.92
CA ARG A 455 16.99 -0.42 16.20
C ARG A 455 17.91 -0.15 15.02
N ASP A 456 17.44 -0.47 13.81
CA ASP A 456 18.18 -0.21 12.58
C ASP A 456 18.34 1.28 12.30
N PHE A 457 17.27 2.06 12.52
CA PHE A 457 17.33 3.52 12.48
C PHE A 457 18.41 4.04 13.43
N LYS A 458 18.39 3.62 14.69
CA LYS A 458 19.34 4.05 15.72
C LYS A 458 20.78 3.71 15.34
N THR A 459 21.04 2.49 14.88
CA THR A 459 22.39 2.07 14.44
C THR A 459 22.88 2.93 13.27
N GLN A 460 22.07 3.16 12.24
CA GLN A 460 22.47 3.97 11.07
C GLN A 460 22.73 5.44 11.44
N VAL A 461 21.94 5.99 12.36
CA VAL A 461 22.10 7.35 12.88
C VAL A 461 23.41 7.47 13.69
N GLU A 462 23.71 6.49 14.54
CA GLU A 462 24.94 6.46 15.35
C GLU A 462 26.20 6.24 14.50
N GLU A 463 26.16 5.39 13.47
CA GLU A 463 27.29 5.15 12.56
C GLU A 463 27.68 6.38 11.74
N ARG A 464 26.69 7.17 11.29
CA ARG A 464 26.95 8.42 10.57
C ARG A 464 27.48 9.54 11.47
N GLY A 465 27.03 9.60 12.72
CA GLY A 465 27.57 10.54 13.72
C GLY A 465 29.06 10.30 13.99
N ASN A 466 29.56 9.08 13.78
CA ASN A 466 30.97 8.71 13.94
C ASN A 466 31.81 8.79 12.65
N SER A 467 31.19 9.03 11.48
CA SER A 467 31.84 9.06 10.17
C SER A 467 31.95 10.46 9.55
N LEU A 468 31.55 11.48 10.31
CA LEU A 468 31.76 12.91 10.06
C LEU A 468 32.84 13.41 11.03
#